data_AF-A0AAN0LU95-F1
#
_entry.id   AF-A0AAN0LU95-F1
#
_cell.length_a   1.000
_cell.length_b   1.000
_cell.length_c   1.000
_cell.angle_alpha   90.00
_cell.angle_beta   90.00
_cell.angle_gamma   90.00
#
_symmetry.space_group_name_H-M   'P 1'
#
loop_
_entity.id
_entity.type
_entity.pdbx_description
1 polymer ?
#
loop_
_entity_poly.entity_id
_entity_poly.type
_entity_poly.pdbx_seq_one_letter_code
_entity_poly.pdbx_strand_id
1 'polypeptide(L)' 'MQNALSSRANSIKSKLGEGYETDIYVGKNRANASIRAESKEAKRDNKKNNTLLKAMNL' A
#
# COMPACT_ATOMS: atom_id res chain seq x y z
N MET A 1 -1.12 -10.42 -14.46
CA MET A 1 -0.71 -9.06 -14.07
C MET A 1 -1.36 -8.61 -12.76
N GLN A 2 -2.69 -8.68 -12.63
CA GLN A 2 -3.40 -8.33 -11.39
C GLN A 2 -2.92 -9.12 -10.16
N ASN A 3 -2.80 -10.45 -10.26
CA ASN A 3 -2.36 -11.28 -9.13
C ASN A 3 -0.96 -10.92 -8.61
N ALA A 4 -0.03 -10.57 -9.51
CA ALA A 4 1.34 -10.19 -9.13
C ALA A 4 1.34 -8.83 -8.40
N LEU A 5 0.54 -7.87 -8.86
CA LEU A 5 0.37 -6.57 -8.24
C LEU A 5 -0.32 -6.66 -6.87
N SER A 6 -1.40 -7.44 -6.77
CA SER A 6 -2.09 -7.69 -5.50
C SER A 6 -1.18 -8.40 -4.50
N SER A 7 -0.43 -9.41 -4.95
CA SER A 7 0.53 -10.12 -4.09
C SER A 7 1.63 -9.20 -3.55
N ARG A 8 2.22 -8.35 -4.42
CA ARG A 8 3.21 -7.35 -4.01
C ARG A 8 2.61 -6.35 -3.02
N ALA A 9 1.43 -5.80 -3.30
CA ALA A 9 0.77 -4.83 -2.44
C ALA A 9 0.41 -5.42 -1.07
N ASN A 10 -0.09 -6.65 -1.04
CA ASN A 10 -0.40 -7.37 0.21
C ASN A 10 0.87 -7.68 1.02
N SER A 11 1.96 -8.09 0.36
CA SER A 11 3.25 -8.33 1.02
C SER A 11 3.85 -7.06 1.64
N ILE A 12 3.63 -5.91 1.00
CA ILE A 12 4.06 -4.63 1.57
C ILE A 12 3.14 -4.25 2.72
N LYS A 13 1.81 -4.33 2.54
CA LYS A 13 0.83 -4.05 3.60
C LYS A 13 1.05 -4.91 4.84
N SER A 14 1.41 -6.19 4.70
CA SER A 14 1.68 -7.06 5.86
C SER A 14 2.89 -6.63 6.68
N LYS A 15 3.80 -5.82 6.12
CA LYS A 15 4.92 -5.19 6.84
C LYS A 15 4.51 -3.86 7.48
N LEU A 16 3.35 -3.30 7.09
CA LEU A 16 2.78 -2.11 7.67
C LEU A 16 1.91 -2.51 8.87
N GLY A 17 1.74 -1.58 9.81
CA GLY A 17 0.82 -1.77 10.94
C GLY A 17 -0.65 -1.75 10.51
N GLU A 18 -1.55 -1.82 11.50
CA GLU A 18 -2.98 -1.66 11.28
C GLU A 18 -3.35 -0.30 10.69
N GLY A 19 -4.48 -0.24 9.98
CA GLY A 19 -5.01 1.01 9.42
C GLY A 19 -4.45 1.39 8.04
N TYR A 20 -3.62 0.55 7.44
CA TYR A 20 -3.23 0.66 6.04
C TYR A 20 -4.09 -0.25 5.15
N GLU A 21 -4.53 0.29 4.02
CA GLU A 21 -5.36 -0.40 3.04
C GLU A 21 -4.66 -0.52 1.70
N THR A 22 -5.01 -1.57 0.97
CA THR A 22 -4.56 -1.84 -0.39
C THR A 22 -5.76 -1.77 -1.32
N ASP A 23 -5.59 -1.13 -2.47
CA ASP A 23 -6.61 -1.08 -3.52
C ASP A 23 -6.00 -1.45 -4.87
N ILE A 24 -6.80 -2.08 -5.73
CA ILE A 24 -6.41 -2.52 -7.08
C ILE A 24 -7.36 -1.88 -8.08
N TYR A 25 -6.80 -1.08 -8.98
CA TYR A 25 -7.52 -0.51 -10.10
C TYR A 25 -7.06 -1.13 -11.41
N VAL A 26 -7.99 -1.69 -12.19
CA VAL A 26 -7.71 -2.31 -13.48
C VAL A 26 -8.29 -1.44 -14.59
N GLY A 27 -7.42 -0.76 -15.32
CA GLY A 27 -7.77 -0.03 -16.54
C GLY A 27 -7.70 -0.91 -17.79
N LYS A 28 -8.04 -0.32 -18.95
CA LYS A 28 -8.11 -1.02 -20.24
C LYS A 28 -6.83 -1.76 -20.64
N ASN A 29 -5.66 -1.18 -20.35
CA ASN A 29 -4.35 -1.70 -20.80
C ASN A 29 -3.35 -1.93 -19.64
N ARG A 30 -3.70 -1.55 -18.41
CA ARG A 30 -2.80 -1.61 -17.25
C ARG A 30 -3.57 -1.77 -15.96
N ALA A 31 -2.99 -2.51 -15.02
CA ALA A 31 -3.47 -2.59 -13.65
C ALA A 31 -2.52 -1.83 -12.73
N ASN A 32 -3.09 -1.14 -11.73
CA ASN A 32 -2.39 -0.41 -10.70
C ASN A 32 -2.77 -0.99 -9.34
N ALA A 33 -1.79 -1.12 -8.45
CA ALA A 33 -2.03 -1.37 -7.03
C ALA A 33 -1.59 -0.14 -6.24
N SER A 34 -2.38 0.25 -5.25
CA SER A 34 -2.05 1.36 -4.36
C SER A 34 -2.17 0.93 -2.91
N ILE A 35 -1.39 1.58 -2.04
CA ILE A 35 -1.43 1.39 -0.59
C ILE A 35 -1.63 2.75 0.04
N ARG A 36 -2.61 2.87 0.93
CA ARG A 36 -2.98 4.13 1.59
C ARG A 36 -3.10 3.97 3.09
N ALA A 37 -2.78 5.03 3.82
CA ALA A 37 -3.08 5.12 5.24
C ALA A 37 -4.53 5.59 5.40
N GLU A 38 -5.38 4.76 5.99
CA GLU A 38 -6.81 5.05 6.14
C GLU A 38 -7.12 5.58 7.55
N SER A 39 -6.62 4.91 8.59
CA SER A 39 -6.83 5.30 9.98
C SER A 39 -6.07 6.58 10.36
N LYS A 40 -6.55 7.27 11.41
CA LYS A 40 -5.87 8.48 11.92
C LYS A 40 -4.48 8.16 12.43
N GLU A 41 -4.32 6.98 13.02
CA GLU A 41 -3.09 6.43 13.57
C GLU A 41 -2.10 6.15 12.43
N ALA A 42 -2.53 5.46 11.37
CA ALA A 42 -1.71 5.17 10.19
C ALA A 42 -1.30 6.46 9.46
N LYS A 43 -2.20 7.44 9.33
CA LYS A 43 -1.87 8.75 8.74
C LYS A 43 -0.81 9.49 9.55
N ARG A 44 -0.91 9.44 10.88
CA ARG A 44 0.09 10.05 11.79
C ARG A 44 1.43 9.33 11.70
N ASP A 45 1.42 8.00 11.73
CA ASP A 45 2.63 7.17 11.56
C ASP A 45 3.32 7.48 10.23
N ASN A 46 2.59 7.40 9.12
CA ASN A 46 3.14 7.69 7.80
C ASN A 46 3.74 9.09 7.71
N LYS A 47 3.07 10.11 8.28
CA LYS A 47 3.57 11.49 8.28
C LYS A 47 4.84 11.68 9.12
N LYS A 48 4.97 10.96 10.24
CA LYS A 48 6.14 11.07 11.13
C LYS A 48 7.33 10.26 10.62
N ASN A 49 7.07 9.08 10.09
CA ASN A 49 8.09 8.07 9.83
C ASN A 49 8.39 7.82 8.35
N ASN A 50 7.62 8.46 7.44
CA ASN A 50 7.65 8.21 6.00
C ASN A 50 7.44 6.72 5.66
N THR A 51 6.54 6.06 6.41
CA THR A 51 6.36 4.61 6.40
C THR A 51 6.08 4.06 5.00
N LEU A 52 5.15 4.65 4.25
CA LEU A 52 4.83 4.20 2.88
C LEU A 52 6.01 4.38 1.91
N LEU A 53 6.71 5.51 2.00
CA LEU A 53 7.86 5.78 1.12
C LEU A 53 8.97 4.75 1.35
N LYS A 54 9.27 4.43 2.61
CA LYS A 54 10.26 3.41 2.97
C LYS A 54 9.81 2.02 2.52
N ALA A 55 8.54 1.70 2.71
CA ALA A 55 7.99 0.40 2.34
C ALA A 55 7.94 0.16 0.81
N MET A 56 7.89 1.22 0.00
CA MET A 56 7.96 1.13 -1.47
C MET A 56 9.38 0.90 -2.01
N ASN A 57 10.41 1.31 -1.26
CA ASN A 57 11.81 1.18 -1.67
C ASN A 57 12.47 -0.12 -1.18
N LEU A 58 11.69 -1.04 -0.60
CA LEU A 58 12.08 -2.36 -0.07
C LEU A 58 11.58 -3.50 -0.98
#